data_AF-A0A2S5M6S9-F1
#
_entry.id   AF-A0A2S5M6S9-F1
#
_cell.length_a   1.000
_cell.length_b   1.000
_cell.length_c   1.000
_cell.angle_alpha   90.00
_cell.angle_beta   90.00
_cell.angle_gamma   90.00
#
_symmetry.space_group_name_H-M   'P 1'
#
loop_
_entity.id
_entity.type
_entity.pdbx_description
1 polymer ?
#
loop_
_entity_poly.entity_id
_entity_poly.type
_entity_poly.pdbx_seq_one_letter_code
_entity_poly.pdbx_strand_id
1 'polypeptide(L)'
;MSLLGQMKLQAQQSLEEKSNQVKLSADSLALRNAKLKEVFDYWREFSELIRVIEPDFSHVISLPSIGDLSGLKVSEPFAEYRYRLLSNETFSDDISHVSLFYFYKASQVFKFERELGIAQRIKDVLWRYGIVHTAEDVKNEHARVAAVSFIIPWQVKGSIFVTPLPDSNVLHFSLKNIAKLGEMELEMPFDQVDATFLDELSKLLLGQENSFWKLAKF
;
A
#
# COMPACT_ATOMS: atom_id res chain seq x y z
N MET A 1 -28.11 53.98 -11.93
CA MET A 1 -26.89 53.50 -11.23
C MET A 1 -25.76 53.41 -12.24
N SER A 2 -24.52 53.75 -11.85
CA SER A 2 -23.34 53.76 -12.73
C SER A 2 -22.78 52.35 -12.95
N LEU A 3 -22.35 52.03 -14.17
CA LEU A 3 -21.66 50.77 -14.54
C LEU A 3 -20.48 50.47 -13.61
N LEU A 4 -19.74 51.52 -13.20
CA LEU A 4 -18.60 51.40 -12.31
C LEU A 4 -19.01 50.99 -10.89
N GLY A 5 -20.23 51.33 -10.46
CA GLY A 5 -20.82 50.85 -9.20
C GLY A 5 -21.19 49.37 -9.26
N GLN A 6 -21.73 48.89 -10.40
CA GLN A 6 -22.04 47.47 -10.60
C GLN A 6 -20.77 46.62 -10.67
N MET A 7 -19.72 47.10 -11.34
CA MET A 7 -18.42 46.40 -11.39
C MET A 7 -17.76 46.31 -10.01
N LYS A 8 -17.86 47.36 -9.17
CA LYS A 8 -17.34 47.32 -7.79
C LYS A 8 -18.07 46.28 -6.93
N LEU A 9 -19.39 46.19 -7.04
CA LEU A 9 -20.18 45.18 -6.34
C LEU A 9 -19.85 43.76 -6.81
N GLN A 10 -19.74 43.53 -8.12
CA GLN A 10 -19.34 42.22 -8.66
C GLN A 10 -17.91 41.84 -8.27
N ALA A 11 -16.98 42.80 -8.24
CA ALA A 11 -15.62 42.56 -7.78
C ALA A 11 -15.58 42.21 -6.29
N GLN A 12 -16.35 42.90 -5.45
CA GLN A 12 -16.46 42.56 -4.02
C GLN A 12 -17.07 41.18 -3.79
N GLN A 13 -18.16 40.84 -4.49
CA GLN A 13 -18.77 39.51 -4.41
C GLN A 13 -17.80 38.41 -4.85
N SER A 14 -17.09 38.60 -5.96
CA SER A 14 -16.09 37.62 -6.43
C SER A 14 -14.90 37.49 -5.47
N LEU A 15 -14.47 38.57 -4.82
CA LEU A 15 -13.41 38.53 -3.81
C LEU A 15 -13.87 37.83 -2.53
N GLU A 16 -15.11 38.08 -2.08
CA GLU A 16 -15.70 37.40 -0.92
C GLU A 16 -15.89 35.90 -1.19
N GLU A 17 -16.41 35.54 -2.36
CA GLU A 17 -16.54 34.14 -2.81
C GLU A 17 -15.18 33.44 -2.86
N LYS A 18 -14.16 34.07 -3.44
CA LYS A 18 -12.79 33.53 -3.46
C LYS A 18 -12.24 33.38 -2.04
N SER A 19 -12.46 34.36 -1.16
CA SER A 19 -11.98 34.29 0.22
C SER A 19 -12.66 33.17 1.02
N ASN A 20 -13.96 32.94 0.80
CA ASN A 20 -14.72 31.87 1.43
C ASN A 20 -14.34 30.50 0.86
N GLN A 21 -14.12 30.39 -0.45
CA GLN A 21 -13.58 29.18 -1.07
C GLN A 21 -12.19 28.84 -0.53
N VAL A 22 -11.31 29.84 -0.36
CA VAL A 22 -9.97 29.62 0.21
C VAL A 22 -10.05 29.13 1.66
N LYS A 23 -10.94 29.70 2.50
CA LYS A 23 -11.13 29.25 3.88
C LYS A 23 -11.70 27.82 3.96
N LEU A 24 -12.74 27.52 3.18
CA LEU A 24 -13.30 26.16 3.08
C LEU A 24 -12.26 25.15 2.56
N SER A 25 -11.39 25.56 1.65
CA SER A 25 -10.29 24.73 1.16
C SER A 25 -9.21 24.53 2.24
N ALA A 26 -8.91 25.53 3.06
CA ALA A 26 -7.94 25.40 4.15
C ALA A 26 -8.44 24.48 5.27
N ASP A 27 -9.71 24.61 5.66
CA ASP A 27 -10.32 23.78 6.72
C ASP A 27 -10.42 22.31 6.28
N SER A 28 -10.82 22.05 5.03
CA SER A 28 -10.87 20.69 4.48
C SER A 28 -9.48 20.06 4.33
N LEU A 29 -8.46 20.83 3.94
CA LEU A 29 -7.07 20.38 3.93
C LEU A 29 -6.56 20.06 5.34
N ALA A 30 -6.89 20.89 6.35
CA ALA A 30 -6.50 20.63 7.73
C ALA A 30 -7.11 19.33 8.27
N LEU A 31 -8.40 19.08 8.00
CA LEU A 31 -9.08 17.83 8.37
C LEU A 31 -8.46 16.61 7.68
N ARG A 32 -8.17 16.71 6.38
CA ARG A 32 -7.50 15.66 5.61
C ARG A 32 -6.12 15.33 6.19
N ASN A 33 -5.33 16.36 6.46
CA ASN A 33 -3.99 16.20 7.02
C ASN A 33 -4.03 15.59 8.42
N ALA A 34 -4.96 16.03 9.27
CA ALA A 34 -5.16 15.43 10.57
C ALA A 34 -5.49 13.94 10.44
N LYS A 35 -6.36 13.59 9.49
CA LYS A 35 -6.76 12.20 9.29
C LYS A 35 -5.63 11.31 8.78
N LEU A 36 -4.83 11.80 7.83
CA LEU A 36 -3.65 11.08 7.35
C LEU A 36 -2.59 10.94 8.43
N LYS A 37 -2.42 11.94 9.30
CA LYS A 37 -1.53 11.84 10.46
C LYS A 37 -2.00 10.77 11.44
N GLU A 38 -3.29 10.72 11.77
CA GLU A 38 -3.83 9.65 12.63
C GLU A 38 -3.52 8.26 12.06
N VAL A 39 -3.73 8.07 10.75
CA VAL A 39 -3.41 6.81 10.07
C VAL A 39 -1.90 6.52 10.13
N PHE A 40 -1.06 7.52 9.91
CA PHE A 40 0.39 7.37 9.99
C PHE A 40 0.87 7.02 11.40
N ASP A 41 0.39 7.74 12.43
CA ASP A 41 0.78 7.53 13.82
C ASP A 41 0.41 6.10 14.27
N TYR A 42 -0.81 5.65 13.92
CA TYR A 42 -1.22 4.26 14.12
C TYR A 42 -0.27 3.27 13.42
N TRP A 43 0.03 3.48 12.12
CA TRP A 43 0.91 2.56 11.38
C TRP A 43 2.34 2.56 11.88
N ARG A 44 2.82 3.69 12.38
CA ARG A 44 4.13 3.81 12.99
C ARG A 44 4.20 2.99 14.28
N GLU A 45 3.25 3.17 15.20
CA GLU A 45 3.19 2.39 16.44
C GLU A 45 3.06 0.89 16.14
N PHE A 46 2.17 0.53 15.21
CA PHE A 46 2.00 -0.85 14.74
C PHE A 46 3.30 -1.44 14.18
N SER A 47 4.04 -0.66 13.38
CA SER A 47 5.32 -1.10 12.81
C SER A 47 6.37 -1.33 13.91
N GLU A 48 6.44 -0.45 14.90
CA GLU A 48 7.35 -0.59 16.04
C GLU A 48 7.03 -1.86 16.85
N LEU A 49 5.74 -2.15 17.09
CA LEU A 49 5.29 -3.35 17.80
C LEU A 49 5.60 -4.65 17.03
N ILE A 50 5.29 -4.69 15.73
CA ILE A 50 5.58 -5.86 14.88
C ILE A 50 7.08 -6.13 14.82
N ARG A 51 7.91 -5.09 14.78
CA ARG A 51 9.37 -5.26 14.76
C ARG A 51 9.91 -5.96 16.01
N VAL A 52 9.22 -5.82 17.14
CA VAL A 52 9.59 -6.47 18.41
C VAL A 52 9.02 -7.89 18.49
N ILE A 53 7.78 -8.09 18.05
CA ILE A 53 7.05 -9.36 18.23
C ILE A 53 7.37 -10.36 17.12
N GLU A 54 7.65 -9.88 15.89
CA GLU A 54 7.79 -10.69 14.67
C GLU A 54 6.72 -11.79 14.55
N PRO A 55 5.43 -11.39 14.51
CA PRO A 55 4.33 -12.32 14.60
C PRO A 55 4.30 -13.31 13.43
N ASP A 56 3.91 -14.54 13.75
CA ASP A 56 3.61 -15.57 12.76
C ASP A 56 2.37 -15.18 11.96
N PHE A 57 2.46 -15.31 10.65
CA PHE A 57 1.36 -15.15 9.71
C PHE A 57 0.70 -16.52 9.49
N SER A 58 -0.52 -16.67 9.98
CA SER A 58 -1.24 -17.95 10.05
C SER A 58 -1.74 -18.48 8.70
N HIS A 59 -1.85 -17.64 7.68
CA HIS A 59 -2.39 -18.06 6.39
C HIS A 59 -1.32 -18.60 5.43
N VAL A 60 -1.77 -19.48 4.54
CA VAL A 60 -0.96 -20.02 3.46
C VAL A 60 -1.14 -19.15 2.22
N ILE A 61 -0.04 -18.67 1.65
CA ILE A 61 -0.06 -17.89 0.40
C ILE A 61 0.28 -18.82 -0.77
N SER A 62 -0.70 -19.13 -1.60
CA SER A 62 -0.48 -19.98 -2.78
C SER A 62 0.15 -19.20 -3.94
N LEU A 63 1.27 -19.70 -4.47
CA LEU A 63 1.91 -19.21 -5.68
C LEU A 63 1.47 -20.03 -6.90
N PRO A 64 0.85 -19.41 -7.91
CA PRO A 64 0.43 -20.10 -9.11
C PRO A 64 1.59 -20.83 -9.79
N SER A 65 1.45 -22.13 -10.01
CA SER A 65 2.43 -23.00 -10.70
C SER A 65 3.76 -23.25 -9.95
N ILE A 66 3.89 -22.81 -8.70
CA ILE A 66 5.13 -22.95 -7.90
C ILE A 66 4.88 -23.77 -6.64
N GLY A 67 3.90 -23.40 -5.83
CA GLY A 67 3.58 -24.09 -4.57
C GLY A 67 2.97 -23.17 -3.52
N ASP A 68 2.79 -23.69 -2.30
CA ASP A 68 2.15 -22.99 -1.20
C ASP A 68 3.19 -22.48 -0.17
N LEU A 69 3.05 -21.22 0.22
CA LEU A 69 3.90 -20.56 1.23
C LEU A 69 3.26 -20.70 2.60
N SER A 70 3.96 -21.33 3.54
CA SER A 70 3.50 -21.46 4.94
C SER A 70 4.63 -21.10 5.90
N GLY A 71 4.27 -20.83 7.17
CA GLY A 71 5.24 -20.43 8.20
C GLY A 71 5.87 -19.07 7.92
N LEU A 72 5.10 -18.17 7.31
CA LEU A 72 5.52 -16.79 7.06
C LEU A 72 5.47 -16.01 8.37
N LYS A 73 6.36 -15.05 8.52
CA LYS A 73 6.38 -14.05 9.60
C LYS A 73 6.33 -12.67 9.00
N VAL A 74 5.65 -11.76 9.67
CA VAL A 74 5.66 -10.35 9.28
C VAL A 74 6.93 -9.71 9.82
N SER A 75 7.72 -9.12 8.93
CA SER A 75 9.03 -8.55 9.25
C SER A 75 9.24 -7.21 8.55
N GLU A 76 10.11 -6.40 9.13
CA GLU A 76 10.53 -5.10 8.60
C GLU A 76 9.37 -4.19 8.16
N PRO A 77 8.32 -4.01 9.00
CA PRO A 77 7.30 -3.03 8.70
C PRO A 77 7.89 -1.62 8.74
N PHE A 78 7.51 -0.79 7.79
CA PHE A 78 7.98 0.59 7.68
C PHE A 78 6.86 1.50 7.19
N ALA A 79 6.48 2.47 8.03
CA ALA A 79 5.53 3.50 7.68
C ALA A 79 6.24 4.80 7.26
N GLU A 80 5.78 5.42 6.18
CA GLU A 80 6.26 6.71 5.67
C GLU A 80 5.07 7.54 5.22
N TYR A 81 5.11 8.85 5.43
CA TYR A 81 4.20 9.78 4.79
C TYR A 81 4.99 10.81 3.98
N ARG A 82 4.37 11.34 2.91
CA ARG A 82 5.00 12.33 2.06
C ARG A 82 4.14 13.55 1.88
N TYR A 83 4.75 14.73 2.02
CA TYR A 83 4.10 15.99 1.67
C TYR A 83 3.99 16.16 0.16
N ARG A 84 2.94 16.87 -0.28
CA ARG A 84 2.75 17.25 -1.67
C ARG A 84 3.75 18.34 -2.05
N LEU A 85 4.29 18.23 -3.26
CA LEU A 85 5.16 19.25 -3.85
C LEU A 85 4.29 20.26 -4.58
N LEU A 86 4.36 21.54 -4.21
CA LEU A 86 3.60 22.61 -4.86
C LEU A 86 4.31 23.11 -6.13
N SER A 87 5.64 23.19 -6.10
CA SER A 87 6.54 23.60 -7.19
C SER A 87 7.99 23.38 -6.73
N ASN A 88 8.92 23.18 -7.66
CA ASN A 88 10.27 22.61 -7.59
C ASN A 88 11.09 22.57 -6.28
N GLU A 89 10.84 23.35 -5.22
CA GLU A 89 11.60 23.27 -3.96
C GLU A 89 10.77 23.62 -2.70
N THR A 90 9.43 23.72 -2.80
CA THR A 90 8.57 24.04 -1.64
C THR A 90 7.55 22.92 -1.41
N PHE A 91 7.70 22.23 -0.28
CA PHE A 91 6.71 21.29 0.23
C PHE A 91 5.49 22.07 0.74
N SER A 92 4.27 21.65 0.39
CA SER A 92 3.08 22.12 1.11
C SER A 92 2.97 21.42 2.46
N ASP A 93 2.23 22.04 3.38
CA ASP A 93 1.74 21.37 4.59
C ASP A 93 0.73 20.24 4.28
N ASP A 94 0.27 20.09 3.02
CA ASP A 94 -0.62 19.04 2.55
C ASP A 94 0.10 17.68 2.42
N ILE A 95 -0.40 16.66 3.10
CA ILE A 95 0.10 15.29 3.02
C ILE A 95 -0.45 14.64 1.74
N SER A 96 0.45 14.28 0.84
CA SER A 96 0.09 13.65 -0.44
C SER A 96 -0.37 12.20 -0.27
N HIS A 97 0.32 11.42 0.57
CA HIS A 97 -0.03 10.03 0.85
C HIS A 97 0.69 9.54 2.11
N VAL A 98 0.14 8.49 2.70
CA VAL A 98 0.75 7.66 3.73
C VAL A 98 0.97 6.27 3.15
N SER A 99 2.08 5.64 3.47
CA SER A 99 2.44 4.32 2.98
C SER A 99 2.95 3.45 4.12
N LEU A 100 2.58 2.17 4.09
CA LEU A 100 3.11 1.12 4.96
C LEU A 100 3.69 0.02 4.06
N PHE A 101 4.95 -0.31 4.26
CA PHE A 101 5.62 -1.43 3.62
C PHE A 101 5.90 -2.51 4.65
N TYR A 102 5.87 -3.78 4.24
CA TYR A 102 6.19 -4.91 5.09
C TYR A 102 6.64 -6.10 4.26
N PHE A 103 7.24 -7.09 4.91
CA PHE A 103 7.65 -8.34 4.26
C PHE A 103 7.10 -9.56 5.00
N TYR A 104 6.47 -10.47 4.27
CA TYR A 104 6.26 -11.83 4.73
C TYR A 104 7.52 -12.64 4.45
N LYS A 105 8.22 -13.07 5.51
CA LYS A 105 9.45 -13.87 5.40
C LYS A 105 9.26 -15.23 6.06
N ALA A 106 9.74 -16.29 5.43
CA ALA A 106 9.94 -17.58 6.07
C ALA A 106 11.43 -17.95 6.04
N SER A 107 11.89 -18.71 7.05
CA SER A 107 13.28 -19.20 7.11
C SER A 107 13.58 -20.27 6.06
N GLN A 108 12.55 -20.82 5.42
CA GLN A 108 12.68 -21.84 4.39
C GLN A 108 13.04 -21.20 3.05
N VAL A 109 13.91 -21.87 2.30
CA VAL A 109 14.26 -21.50 0.92
C VAL A 109 13.68 -22.56 0.00
N PHE A 110 12.88 -22.14 -0.97
CA PHE A 110 12.29 -23.08 -1.92
C PHE A 110 13.19 -23.27 -3.10
N LYS A 111 13.53 -24.54 -3.36
CA LYS A 111 14.38 -24.94 -4.47
C LYS A 111 13.63 -25.90 -5.37
N PHE A 112 13.57 -25.61 -6.65
CA PHE A 112 12.94 -26.49 -7.62
C PHE A 112 13.53 -26.29 -9.02
N GLU A 113 13.51 -27.35 -9.81
CA GLU A 113 14.01 -27.34 -11.18
C GLU A 113 12.87 -27.43 -12.17
N ARG A 114 13.00 -26.70 -13.29
CA ARG A 114 12.04 -26.73 -14.40
C ARG A 114 12.75 -26.71 -15.73
N GLU A 115 12.14 -27.34 -16.71
CA GLU A 115 12.61 -27.33 -18.10
C GLU A 115 12.65 -25.90 -18.65
N LEU A 116 13.58 -25.66 -19.57
CA LEU A 116 13.87 -24.35 -20.15
C LEU A 116 12.61 -23.65 -20.71
N GLY A 117 11.69 -24.40 -21.32
CA GLY A 117 10.47 -23.87 -21.93
C GLY A 117 9.46 -23.30 -20.91
N ILE A 118 9.46 -23.82 -19.68
CA ILE A 118 8.55 -23.38 -18.59
C ILE A 118 9.24 -22.36 -17.68
N ALA A 119 10.57 -22.45 -17.57
CA ALA A 119 11.39 -21.56 -16.74
C ALA A 119 11.16 -20.07 -17.03
N GLN A 120 11.01 -19.68 -18.30
CA GLN A 120 10.76 -18.28 -18.66
C GLN A 120 9.42 -17.77 -18.12
N ARG A 121 8.34 -18.56 -18.24
CA ARG A 121 7.02 -18.18 -17.70
C ARG A 121 7.05 -18.03 -16.18
N ILE A 122 7.83 -18.87 -15.50
CA ILE A 122 7.99 -18.80 -14.04
C ILE A 122 8.73 -17.53 -13.63
N LYS A 123 9.77 -17.13 -14.36
CA LYS A 123 10.45 -15.83 -14.15
C LYS A 123 9.46 -14.66 -14.28
N ASP A 124 8.61 -14.67 -15.30
CA ASP A 124 7.61 -13.61 -15.51
C ASP A 124 6.58 -13.55 -14.38
N VAL A 125 6.13 -14.71 -13.88
CA VAL A 125 5.20 -14.81 -12.74
C VAL A 125 5.86 -14.28 -11.47
N LEU A 126 7.09 -14.71 -11.16
CA LEU A 126 7.83 -14.25 -9.99
C LEU A 126 8.10 -12.76 -10.03
N TRP A 127 8.44 -12.23 -11.21
CA TRP A 127 8.64 -10.80 -11.41
C TRP A 127 7.35 -10.00 -11.22
N ARG A 128 6.22 -10.48 -11.75
CA ARG A 128 4.90 -9.84 -11.58
C ARG A 128 4.51 -9.69 -10.11
N TYR A 129 4.78 -10.71 -9.30
CA TYR A 129 4.49 -10.69 -7.87
C TYR A 129 5.59 -10.04 -7.01
N GLY A 130 6.68 -9.56 -7.64
CA GLY A 130 7.79 -8.89 -6.96
C GLY A 130 8.59 -9.82 -6.04
N ILE A 131 8.67 -11.11 -6.37
CA ILE A 131 9.34 -12.13 -5.56
C ILE A 131 10.81 -12.23 -5.98
N VAL A 132 11.68 -12.05 -5.00
CA VAL A 132 13.13 -12.19 -5.17
C VAL A 132 13.44 -13.66 -5.48
N HIS A 133 14.18 -13.91 -6.55
CA HIS A 133 14.56 -15.25 -6.95
C HIS A 133 15.95 -15.28 -7.58
N THR A 134 16.63 -16.41 -7.46
CA THR A 134 17.85 -16.74 -8.17
C THR A 134 17.53 -17.88 -9.14
N ALA A 135 18.03 -17.78 -10.36
CA ALA A 135 17.84 -18.81 -11.39
C ALA A 135 19.20 -19.20 -11.96
N GLU A 136 19.54 -20.49 -11.88
CA GLU A 136 20.80 -21.05 -12.36
C GLU A 136 20.54 -22.09 -13.45
N ASP A 137 21.31 -22.02 -14.53
CA ASP A 137 21.18 -22.95 -15.64
C ASP A 137 21.85 -24.29 -15.29
N VAL A 138 21.05 -25.36 -15.27
CA VAL A 138 21.52 -26.73 -15.05
C VAL A 138 21.88 -27.35 -16.39
N LYS A 139 23.16 -27.64 -16.57
CA LYS A 139 23.70 -28.26 -17.80
C LYS A 139 23.68 -29.78 -17.69
N ASN A 140 23.35 -30.46 -18.78
CA ASN A 140 23.48 -31.90 -18.90
C ASN A 140 24.94 -32.33 -19.20
N GLU A 141 25.16 -33.64 -19.29
CA GLU A 141 26.47 -34.26 -19.58
C GLU A 141 27.10 -33.77 -20.91
N HIS A 142 26.30 -33.20 -21.81
CA HIS A 142 26.74 -32.61 -23.08
C HIS A 142 26.92 -31.08 -23.02
N ALA A 143 27.00 -30.51 -21.82
CA ALA A 143 27.12 -29.07 -21.56
C ALA A 143 25.97 -28.21 -22.14
N ARG A 144 24.82 -28.81 -22.50
CA ARG A 144 23.62 -28.10 -22.92
C ARG A 144 22.73 -27.82 -21.71
N VAL A 145 22.12 -26.64 -21.65
CA VAL A 145 21.16 -26.30 -20.59
C VAL A 145 19.93 -27.20 -20.75
N ALA A 146 19.70 -28.06 -19.76
CA ALA A 146 18.58 -29.00 -19.74
C ALA A 146 17.44 -28.50 -18.85
N ALA A 147 17.78 -27.83 -17.75
CA ALA A 147 16.81 -27.27 -16.81
C ALA A 147 17.34 -25.97 -16.21
N VAL A 148 16.46 -25.25 -15.53
CA VAL A 148 16.79 -24.07 -14.71
C VAL A 148 16.43 -24.40 -13.28
N SER A 149 17.41 -24.28 -12.38
CA SER A 149 17.22 -24.40 -10.94
C SER A 149 16.86 -23.04 -10.37
N PHE A 150 15.71 -22.97 -9.69
CA PHE A 150 15.23 -21.79 -9.04
C PHE A 150 15.47 -21.90 -7.54
N ILE A 151 16.05 -20.86 -6.96
CA ILE A 151 16.20 -20.68 -5.52
C ILE A 151 15.42 -19.43 -5.14
N ILE A 152 14.34 -19.60 -4.38
CA ILE A 152 13.48 -18.51 -3.94
C ILE A 152 13.64 -18.37 -2.43
N PRO A 153 14.30 -17.30 -1.93
CA PRO A 153 14.14 -16.92 -0.53
C PRO A 153 12.66 -16.58 -0.33
N TRP A 154 11.98 -17.22 0.62
CA TRP A 154 10.56 -16.99 0.88
C TRP A 154 10.32 -15.62 1.50
N GLN A 155 10.36 -14.59 0.66
CA GLN A 155 10.16 -13.20 0.99
C GLN A 155 9.18 -12.58 -0.01
N VAL A 156 8.00 -12.19 0.47
CA VAL A 156 6.99 -11.46 -0.30
C VAL A 156 6.88 -10.05 0.26
N LYS A 157 7.06 -9.05 -0.60
CA LYS A 157 6.86 -7.64 -0.23
C LYS A 157 5.38 -7.28 -0.34
N GLY A 158 4.83 -6.71 0.71
CA GLY A 158 3.51 -6.08 0.72
C GLY A 158 3.61 -4.57 0.90
N SER A 159 2.58 -3.85 0.45
CA SER A 159 2.48 -2.42 0.65
C SER A 159 1.03 -1.96 0.78
N ILE A 160 0.82 -0.91 1.55
CA ILE A 160 -0.46 -0.21 1.67
C ILE A 160 -0.18 1.25 1.37
N PHE A 161 -0.91 1.82 0.43
CA PHE A 161 -0.87 3.23 0.12
C PHE A 161 -2.21 3.86 0.44
N VAL A 162 -2.19 4.96 1.16
CA VAL A 162 -3.37 5.74 1.53
C VAL A 162 -3.22 7.12 0.92
N THR A 163 -4.06 7.42 -0.06
CA THR A 163 -4.04 8.66 -0.82
C THR A 163 -5.38 9.37 -0.66
N PRO A 164 -5.41 10.66 -0.28
CA PRO A 164 -6.65 11.42 -0.26
C PRO A 164 -7.11 11.75 -1.69
N LEU A 165 -8.39 11.54 -1.99
CA LEU A 165 -8.95 12.00 -3.26
C LEU A 165 -9.05 13.54 -3.27
N PRO A 166 -8.73 14.20 -4.39
CA PRO A 166 -8.98 15.63 -4.57
C PRO A 166 -10.46 15.93 -4.35
N ASP A 167 -10.75 17.05 -3.68
CA ASP A 167 -12.11 17.60 -3.52
C ASP A 167 -13.16 16.69 -2.86
N SER A 168 -12.74 15.63 -2.17
CA SER A 168 -13.62 14.77 -1.37
C SER A 168 -13.00 14.41 -0.02
N ASN A 169 -13.87 14.04 0.93
CA ASN A 169 -13.50 13.53 2.25
C ASN A 169 -13.34 12.00 2.21
N VAL A 170 -12.68 11.50 1.17
CA VAL A 170 -12.50 10.07 0.91
C VAL A 170 -11.01 9.77 0.80
N LEU A 171 -10.59 8.70 1.48
CA LEU A 171 -9.25 8.13 1.38
C LEU A 171 -9.31 6.90 0.47
N HIS A 172 -8.44 6.88 -0.53
CA HIS A 172 -8.18 5.73 -1.37
C HIS A 172 -7.07 4.89 -0.75
N PHE A 173 -7.35 3.62 -0.50
CA PHE A 173 -6.41 2.63 -0.01
C PHE A 173 -6.07 1.67 -1.14
N SER A 174 -4.80 1.64 -1.55
CA SER A 174 -4.25 0.65 -2.47
C SER A 174 -3.41 -0.35 -1.68
N LEU A 175 -3.88 -1.59 -1.61
CA LEU A 175 -3.30 -2.69 -0.86
C LEU A 175 -2.68 -3.68 -1.82
N LYS A 176 -1.41 -3.99 -1.63
CA LYS A 176 -0.66 -4.94 -2.44
C LYS A 176 -0.13 -6.06 -1.57
N ASN A 177 -0.37 -7.28 -2.02
CA ASN A 177 0.04 -8.53 -1.40
C ASN A 177 -0.36 -8.59 0.08
N ILE A 178 -1.63 -8.26 0.42
CA ILE A 178 -2.16 -8.39 1.78
C ILE A 178 -2.99 -9.67 1.91
N ALA A 179 -2.66 -10.53 2.87
CA ALA A 179 -3.22 -11.86 3.08
C ALA A 179 -3.08 -12.88 1.93
N LYS A 180 -3.10 -12.42 0.67
CA LYS A 180 -2.92 -13.17 -0.58
C LYS A 180 -2.13 -12.31 -1.57
N LEU A 181 -1.58 -12.94 -2.61
CA LEU A 181 -0.92 -12.23 -3.69
C LEU A 181 -1.94 -11.53 -4.58
N GLY A 182 -1.75 -10.24 -4.82
CA GLY A 182 -2.67 -9.44 -5.60
C GLY A 182 -2.64 -7.96 -5.22
N GLU A 183 -3.46 -7.18 -5.91
CA GLU A 183 -3.69 -5.77 -5.65
C GLU A 183 -5.18 -5.58 -5.38
N MET A 184 -5.50 -4.76 -4.39
CA MET A 184 -6.86 -4.42 -4.00
C MET A 184 -6.92 -2.93 -3.74
N GLU A 185 -7.93 -2.28 -4.30
CA GLU A 185 -8.19 -0.86 -4.10
C GLU A 185 -9.54 -0.69 -3.42
N LEU A 186 -9.61 0.25 -2.48
CA LEU A 186 -10.84 0.58 -1.77
C LEU A 186 -10.88 2.06 -1.41
N GLU A 187 -12.08 2.61 -1.33
CA GLU A 187 -12.31 4.02 -1.03
C GLU A 187 -13.15 4.13 0.23
N MET A 188 -12.65 4.84 1.23
CA MET A 188 -13.30 4.97 2.53
C MET A 188 -13.47 6.45 2.91
N PRO A 189 -14.69 6.87 3.31
CA PRO A 189 -14.91 8.21 3.87
C PRO A 189 -14.11 8.41 5.16
N PHE A 190 -13.68 9.64 5.44
CA PHE A 190 -12.90 9.95 6.65
C PHE A 190 -13.58 9.49 7.93
N ASP A 191 -14.91 9.61 8.02
CA ASP A 191 -15.70 9.22 9.19
C ASP A 191 -15.69 7.71 9.47
N GLN A 192 -15.35 6.89 8.46
CA GLN A 192 -15.29 5.42 8.59
C GLN A 192 -13.87 4.90 8.82
N VAL A 193 -12.85 5.76 8.68
CA VAL A 193 -11.46 5.39 8.95
C VAL A 193 -11.17 5.65 10.42
N ASP A 194 -11.71 4.83 11.31
CA ASP A 194 -11.44 4.91 12.75
C ASP A 194 -10.34 3.92 13.18
N ALA A 195 -9.99 3.93 14.46
CA ALA A 195 -9.05 2.96 15.02
C ALA A 195 -9.53 1.51 14.80
N THR A 196 -10.85 1.26 14.83
CA THR A 196 -11.44 -0.06 14.57
C THR A 196 -11.14 -0.54 13.15
N PHE A 197 -11.30 0.33 12.14
CA PHE A 197 -10.98 0.02 10.76
C PHE A 197 -9.49 -0.30 10.57
N LEU A 198 -8.61 0.49 11.19
CA LEU A 198 -7.18 0.26 11.13
C LEU A 198 -6.78 -1.04 11.84
N ASP A 199 -7.40 -1.36 12.99
CA ASP A 199 -7.22 -2.63 13.70
C ASP A 199 -7.64 -3.83 12.87
N GLU A 200 -8.78 -3.76 12.19
CA GLU A 200 -9.23 -4.84 11.31
C GLU A 200 -8.32 -5.02 10.09
N LEU A 201 -7.79 -3.92 9.55
CA LEU A 201 -6.80 -3.96 8.48
C LEU A 201 -5.47 -4.56 8.97
N SER A 202 -5.04 -4.21 10.19
CA SER A 202 -3.87 -4.80 10.87
C SER A 202 -4.04 -6.30 11.06
N LYS A 203 -5.20 -6.76 11.51
CA LYS A 203 -5.51 -8.20 11.66
C LYS A 203 -5.44 -8.91 10.32
N LEU A 204 -5.95 -8.29 9.24
CA LEU A 204 -5.84 -8.84 7.89
C LEU A 204 -4.38 -8.98 7.45
N LEU A 205 -3.52 -8.00 7.75
CA LEU A 205 -2.08 -8.06 7.48
C LEU A 205 -1.40 -9.20 8.27
N LEU A 206 -1.82 -9.44 9.51
CA LEU A 206 -1.30 -10.55 10.32
C LEU A 206 -1.89 -11.92 9.94
N GLY A 207 -2.87 -11.96 9.02
CA GLY A 207 -3.57 -13.19 8.65
C GLY A 207 -4.43 -13.76 9.77
N GLN A 208 -4.90 -12.88 10.68
CA GLN A 208 -5.84 -13.22 11.73
C GLN A 208 -7.28 -13.10 11.23
N GLU A 209 -8.21 -13.74 11.94
CA GLU A 209 -9.64 -13.56 11.67
C GLU A 209 -10.01 -12.09 11.82
N ASN A 210 -10.55 -11.53 10.73
CA ASN A 210 -10.93 -10.13 10.64
C ASN A 210 -12.34 -10.01 10.06
N SER A 211 -13.03 -8.96 10.48
CA SER A 211 -14.30 -8.49 9.92
C SER A 211 -14.09 -7.36 8.92
N PHE A 212 -12.85 -7.16 8.44
CA PHE A 212 -12.50 -6.11 7.48
C PHE A 212 -13.45 -6.09 6.28
N TRP A 213 -13.77 -7.26 5.70
CA TRP A 213 -14.67 -7.38 4.57
C TRP A 213 -16.11 -6.91 4.84
N LYS A 214 -16.57 -6.96 6.09
CA LYS A 214 -17.89 -6.45 6.48
C LYS A 214 -17.88 -4.92 6.62
N LEU A 215 -16.75 -4.36 7.01
CA LEU A 215 -16.56 -2.91 7.16
C LEU A 215 -16.31 -2.22 5.82
N ALA A 216 -15.57 -2.88 4.92
CA ALA A 216 -15.19 -2.37 3.61
C ALA A 216 -16.36 -2.26 2.60
N LYS A 217 -17.61 -2.53 3.02
CA LYS A 217 -18.87 -2.42 2.23
C LYS A 217 -18.67 -2.62 0.72
N PHE A 218 -18.31 -3.84 0.34
CA PHE A 218 -18.46 -4.29 -1.04
C PHE A 218 -19.94 -4.42 -1.42
#